data_AF-A0AAN8WUQ9-F1
#
_entry.id   AF-A0AAN8WUQ9-F1
#
_cell.length_a   1.000
_cell.length_b   1.000
_cell.length_c   1.000
_cell.angle_alpha   90.00
_cell.angle_beta   90.00
_cell.angle_gamma   90.00
#
_symmetry.space_group_name_H-M   'P 1'
#
loop_
_entity.id
_entity.type
_entity.pdbx_description
1 polymer ?
#
loop_
_entity_poly.entity_id
_entity_poly.type
_entity_poly.pdbx_seq_one_letter_code
_entity_poly.pdbx_strand_id
1 'polypeptide(L)' 'MLRHLLQGVKIILLPLLNRTWKTGVIPDTWRQSRKIPITKKGKDTTLPRNYR' A
#
# COMPACT_ATOMS: atom_id res chain seq x y z
N MET A 1 -2.88 -16.85 -2.82
CA MET A 1 -2.59 -15.57 -2.14
C MET A 1 -3.24 -15.45 -0.75
N LEU A 2 -4.51 -15.81 -0.55
CA LEU A 2 -5.21 -15.61 0.75
C LEU A 2 -5.03 -16.75 1.77
N ARG A 3 -4.51 -17.91 1.36
CA ARG A 3 -4.44 -19.13 2.18
C ARG A 3 -3.59 -18.98 3.46
N HIS A 4 -2.55 -18.14 3.41
CA HIS A 4 -1.62 -17.92 4.53
C HIS A 4 -2.08 -16.85 5.53
N LEU A 5 -3.23 -16.21 5.29
CA LEU A 5 -3.77 -15.24 6.25
C LEU A 5 -4.39 -15.96 7.45
N LEU A 6 -4.19 -15.39 8.64
CA LEU A 6 -4.89 -15.81 9.85
C LEU A 6 -6.40 -15.69 9.66
N GLN A 7 -7.17 -16.55 10.33
CA GLN A 7 -8.62 -16.59 10.17
C GLN A 7 -9.30 -15.26 10.53
N GLY A 8 -8.85 -14.60 11.61
CA GLY A 8 -9.36 -13.28 11.99
C GLY A 8 -9.16 -12.22 10.91
N VAL A 9 -8.02 -12.27 10.19
CA VAL A 9 -7.76 -11.34 9.08
C VAL A 9 -8.72 -11.61 7.92
N LYS A 10 -8.99 -12.88 7.60
CA LYS A 10 -9.93 -13.25 6.53
C LYS A 10 -11.35 -12.75 6.82
N ILE A 11 -11.80 -12.85 8.07
CA ILE A 11 -13.12 -12.39 8.52
C ILE A 11 -13.27 -10.87 8.31
N ILE A 12 -12.21 -10.10 8.54
CA ILE A 12 -12.23 -8.64 8.33
C ILE A 12 -12.11 -8.29 6.84
N LEU A 13 -11.29 -9.02 6.09
CA LEU A 13 -11.01 -8.71 4.69
C LEU A 13 -12.22 -8.99 3.78
N LEU A 14 -12.97 -10.05 4.06
CA LEU A 14 -14.07 -10.50 3.20
C LEU A 14 -15.19 -9.44 3.05
N PRO A 15 -15.73 -8.82 4.12
CA PRO A 15 -16.70 -7.72 4.00
C PRO A 15 -16.16 -6.53 3.21
N LEU A 16 -14.88 -6.17 3.40
CA LEU A 16 -14.25 -5.06 2.69
C LEU A 16 -14.21 -5.33 1.19
N LEU A 17 -13.74 -6.51 0.78
CA LEU A 17 -13.69 -6.93 -0.62
C LEU A 17 -15.09 -7.02 -1.24
N ASN A 18 -16.06 -7.55 -0.50
CA ASN A 18 -17.44 -7.64 -0.99
C ASN A 18 -18.06 -6.25 -1.20
N ARG A 19 -17.77 -5.29 -0.32
CA ARG A 19 -18.24 -3.90 -0.48
C ARG A 19 -17.62 -3.24 -1.70
N THR A 20 -16.30 -3.34 -1.88
CA THR A 20 -15.61 -2.76 -3.04
C THR A 20 -16.13 -3.38 -4.34
N TRP A 21 -16.34 -4.71 -4.37
CA TRP A 21 -16.88 -5.41 -5.52
C TRP A 21 -18.30 -4.96 -5.91
N LYS A 22 -19.20 -4.82 -4.92
CA LYS A 22 -20.60 -4.44 -5.16
C LYS A 22 -20.77 -2.97 -5.55
N THR A 23 -19.98 -2.09 -4.95
CA THR A 23 -20.16 -0.63 -5.11
C THR A 23 -19.23 -0.01 -6.14
N GLY A 24 -18.15 -0.69 -6.53
CA GLY A 24 -17.07 -0.10 -7.33
C GLY A 24 -16.25 0.95 -6.57
N VAL A 25 -16.55 1.21 -5.29
CA VAL A 25 -15.89 2.23 -4.48
C VAL A 25 -14.77 1.58 -3.67
N ILE A 26 -13.55 2.11 -3.82
CA ILE A 26 -12.39 1.76 -2.98
C ILE A 26 -12.13 2.87 -1.95
N PRO A 27 -11.50 2.56 -0.80
CA PRO A 27 -11.06 3.58 0.14
C PRO A 27 -10.15 4.60 -0.54
N ASP A 28 -10.34 5.90 -0.29
CA ASP A 28 -9.51 6.94 -0.90
C ASP A 28 -8.03 6.81 -0.52
N THR A 29 -7.76 6.28 0.67
CA THR A 29 -6.41 5.99 1.14
C THR A 29 -5.68 4.99 0.24
N TRP A 30 -6.39 4.13 -0.50
CA TRP A 30 -5.76 3.20 -1.45
C TRP A 30 -5.26 3.90 -2.72
N ARG A 31 -5.78 5.10 -3.02
CA ARG A 31 -5.28 5.97 -4.10
C ARG A 31 -4.09 6.82 -3.65
N GLN A 32 -3.80 6.84 -2.35
CA GLN A 32 -2.68 7.58 -1.79
C GLN A 32 -1.44 6.69 -1.77
N SER A 33 -0.30 7.25 -2.16
CA SER A 33 1.00 6.60 -2.01
C SER A 33 1.93 7.49 -1.21
N ARG A 34 2.64 6.91 -0.24
CA ARG A 34 3.70 7.62 0.48
C ARG A 34 5.01 7.43 -0.29
N LYS A 35 5.51 8.49 -0.91
CA LYS A 35 6.85 8.49 -1.51
C LYS A 35 7.88 8.66 -0.40
N ILE A 36 8.69 7.64 -0.18
CA ILE A 36 9.83 7.71 0.74
C ILE A 36 11.08 7.76 -0.12
N PRO A 37 11.76 8.91 -0.23
CA PRO A 37 12.94 9.04 -1.05
C PRO A 37 14.09 8.25 -0.40
N ILE A 38 14.65 7.28 -1.13
CA ILE A 38 15.75 6.44 -0.63
C ILE A 38 17.07 6.99 -1.18
N THR A 39 17.95 7.43 -0.29
CA THR A 39 19.28 7.94 -0.68
C THR A 39 20.14 6.84 -1.28
N LYS A 40 20.83 7.15 -2.38
CA LYS A 40 21.89 6.30 -2.91
C LYS A 40 23.08 6.36 -1.95
N LYS A 41 23.66 5.20 -1.63
CA LYS A 41 24.77 5.09 -0.67
C LYS A 41 25.95 5.98 -1.09
N GLY A 42 26.48 6.79 -0.15
CA GLY A 42 27.65 7.64 -0.36
C GLY A 42 27.43 8.85 -1.28
N LYS A 43 26.17 9.23 -1.54
CA LYS A 43 25.83 10.39 -2.38
C LYS A 43 25.26 11.52 -1.54
N ASP A 44 25.51 12.75 -1.98
CA ASP A 44 25.03 13.97 -1.34
C ASP A 44 23.49 13.99 -1.27
N THR A 45 22.95 14.18 -0.08
CA THR A 45 21.51 14.18 0.21
C THR A 45 20.82 15.48 -0.16
N THR A 46 21.56 16.56 -0.45
CA THR A 46 20.97 17.84 -0.87
C THR A 46 20.55 17.83 -2.35
N LEU A 47 21.02 16.85 -3.13
CA LEU A 47 20.76 16.76 -4.57
C LEU A 47 19.61 15.76 -4.89
N PRO A 48 18.48 16.21 -5.48
CA PRO A 48 17.33 15.36 -5.77
C PRO A 48 17.63 14.13 -6.63
N ARG A 49 18.59 14.23 -7.56
CA ARG A 49 19.03 13.11 -8.44
C ARG A 49 19.69 11.93 -7.71
N ASN A 50 20.07 12.14 -6.44
CA ASN A 50 20.76 11.15 -5.63
C ASN A 50 19.80 10.22 -4.87
N TYR A 51 18.49 10.37 -5.06
CA TYR A 51 17.47 9.46 -4.54
C TYR A 51 17.04 8.44 -5.60
N ARG A 52 16.46 7.30 -5.17
CA ARG A 52 15.89 6.26 -6.03
C ARG A 52 14.42 6.48 -6.33
#